data_AF-A0A1V5VF73-F1
#
_entry.id   AF-A0A1V5VF73-F1
#
_cell.length_a   1.000
_cell.length_b   1.000
_cell.length_c   1.000
_cell.angle_alpha   90.00
_cell.angle_beta   90.00
_cell.angle_gamma   90.00
#
_symmetry.space_group_name_H-M   'P 1'
#
loop_
_entity.id
_entity.type
_entity.pdbx_description
1 polymer ?
#
loop_
_entity_poly.entity_id
_entity_poly.type
_entity_poly.pdbx_seq_one_letter_code
_entity_poly.pdbx_strand_id
1 'polypeptide(L)'
;MKTMKQVGMRVGFAGILIVALAVSSAVLAADKAGKETKKEPTLEERLVAIAVEYTGIHEALAGDTVEHVNHRAAAIAKNADAALKLASKDVKRNDKLIETLKAVKMPANSIASEKTTLNDVRDNFFALSDAVVELVKNHLPEKAAAKYNVFYCPMAKGYWIQTDDKTRNPYHGKEMLRCGRTIDYAKECANCDGKCACEKKTGKCGCEFKGSNKNKNEHEGHGMGHSH
;
A
#
# COMPACT_ATOMS: atom_id res chain seq x y z
N MET A 1 53.49 38.93 17.48
CA MET A 1 52.42 39.89 17.13
C MET A 1 51.08 39.31 17.59
N LYS A 2 50.36 40.08 18.43
CA LYS A 2 48.92 40.00 18.82
C LYS A 2 48.44 38.71 19.54
N THR A 3 48.33 38.65 20.88
CA THR A 3 47.27 39.18 21.82
C THR A 3 45.92 38.46 21.66
N MET A 4 45.14 37.99 22.67
CA MET A 4 44.85 38.43 24.05
C MET A 4 44.40 37.19 24.90
N LYS A 5 44.88 36.94 26.12
CA LYS A 5 44.58 37.53 27.45
C LYS A 5 43.21 37.13 28.06
N GLN A 6 43.26 36.14 28.95
CA GLN A 6 42.38 36.06 30.14
C GLN A 6 42.67 37.24 31.08
N VAL A 7 41.63 37.82 31.68
CA VAL A 7 41.72 38.58 32.93
C VAL A 7 40.47 38.31 33.75
N GLY A 8 40.66 37.95 35.02
CA GLY A 8 39.61 37.94 36.02
C GLY A 8 39.65 39.18 36.93
N MET A 9 38.54 39.32 37.67
CA MET A 9 38.44 39.77 39.06
C MET A 9 38.08 41.25 39.39
N ARG A 10 37.12 41.34 40.34
CA ARG A 10 36.92 42.29 41.45
C ARG A 10 35.91 43.47 41.34
N VAL A 11 34.71 43.15 41.83
CA VAL A 11 33.86 43.80 42.86
C VAL A 11 34.19 45.25 43.30
N GLY A 12 33.16 46.11 43.29
CA GLY A 12 33.05 47.35 44.08
C GLY A 12 31.57 47.68 44.37
N PHE A 13 31.20 47.77 45.65
CA PHE A 13 29.86 48.05 46.18
C PHE A 13 29.63 49.55 46.41
N ALA A 14 28.41 50.03 46.11
CA ALA A 14 27.70 51.16 46.74
C ALA A 14 26.29 51.19 46.10
N GLY A 15 25.19 50.80 46.73
CA GLY A 15 24.65 51.26 48.01
C GLY A 15 23.56 52.30 47.73
N ILE A 16 22.30 51.88 47.57
CA ILE A 16 21.07 52.69 47.74
C ILE A 16 19.94 51.76 48.22
N LEU A 17 19.10 52.36 49.07
CA LEU A 17 18.26 51.84 50.14
C LEU A 17 16.77 51.83 49.71
N ILE A 18 15.97 50.91 50.29
CA ILE A 18 14.48 50.90 50.42
C ILE A 18 13.72 50.68 49.07
N VAL A 19 12.73 49.78 48.88
CA VAL A 19 11.51 49.48 49.65
C VAL A 19 11.05 48.04 49.38
N ALA A 20 10.68 47.35 50.46
CA ALA A 20 9.98 46.08 50.42
C ALA A 20 8.55 46.25 49.90
N LEU A 21 8.20 45.53 48.84
CA LEU A 21 6.83 45.10 48.58
C LEU A 21 6.86 43.60 48.32
N ALA A 22 6.30 42.86 49.28
CA ALA A 22 6.04 41.44 49.17
C ALA A 22 5.03 41.21 48.04
N VAL A 23 5.41 40.41 47.04
CA VAL A 23 4.46 39.76 46.15
C VAL A 23 4.70 38.27 46.25
N SER A 24 3.88 37.62 47.08
CA SER A 24 3.81 36.18 47.20
C SER A 24 3.53 35.56 45.83
N SER A 25 4.54 34.95 45.22
CA SER A 25 4.37 34.12 44.03
C SER A 25 4.53 32.66 44.43
N ALA A 26 3.51 32.10 45.08
CA ALA A 26 3.31 30.67 45.10
C ALA A 26 2.69 30.28 43.75
N VAL A 27 3.53 30.02 42.74
CA VAL A 27 3.09 29.35 41.52
C VAL A 27 3.27 27.85 41.73
N LEU A 28 2.26 27.21 42.30
CA LEU A 28 2.01 25.79 42.07
C LEU A 28 1.25 25.67 40.75
N ALA A 29 1.98 25.77 39.64
CA ALA A 29 1.48 25.25 38.37
C ALA A 29 1.76 23.74 38.36
N ALA A 30 0.78 22.97 38.80
CA ALA A 30 0.76 21.53 38.56
C ALA A 30 0.77 21.29 37.05
N ASP A 31 1.81 20.61 36.56
CA ASP A 31 1.87 20.01 35.23
C ASP A 31 0.64 19.11 35.03
N LYS A 32 -0.39 19.62 34.37
CA LYS A 32 -1.38 18.76 33.72
C LYS A 32 -0.78 18.27 32.42
N ALA A 33 0.04 17.22 32.54
CA ALA A 33 0.34 16.33 31.43
C ALA A 33 -0.98 15.75 30.92
N GLY A 34 -1.51 16.35 29.85
CA GLY A 34 -2.63 15.82 29.09
C GLY A 34 -2.24 14.46 28.54
N LYS A 35 -2.81 13.40 29.13
CA LYS A 35 -2.70 12.04 28.63
C LYS A 35 -3.51 11.98 27.33
N GLU A 36 -2.86 12.20 26.19
CA GLU A 36 -3.45 11.95 24.87
C GLU A 36 -3.84 10.47 24.81
N THR A 37 -5.14 10.19 24.91
CA THR A 37 -5.68 8.86 24.62
C THR A 37 -5.60 8.65 23.11
N LYS A 38 -4.60 7.91 22.65
CA LYS A 38 -4.43 7.55 21.23
C LYS A 38 -5.66 6.74 20.78
N LYS A 39 -6.59 7.38 20.08
CA LYS A 39 -7.78 6.72 19.50
C LYS A 39 -7.31 5.58 18.59
N GLU A 40 -7.91 4.39 18.73
CA GLU A 40 -7.59 3.27 17.84
C GLU A 40 -7.95 3.61 16.37
N PRO A 41 -7.11 3.23 15.39
CA PRO A 41 -7.42 3.44 13.98
C PRO A 41 -8.72 2.75 13.56
N THR A 42 -9.52 3.47 12.78
CA THR A 42 -10.74 3.00 12.12
C THR A 42 -10.44 1.92 11.08
N LEU A 43 -11.50 1.28 10.57
CA LEU A 43 -11.36 0.29 9.49
C LEU A 43 -10.70 0.91 8.26
N GLU A 44 -11.20 2.06 7.80
CA GLU A 44 -10.68 2.78 6.64
C GLU A 44 -9.20 3.15 6.81
N GLU A 45 -8.82 3.71 7.96
CA GLU A 45 -7.41 4.06 8.23
C GLU A 45 -6.48 2.84 8.17
N ARG A 46 -6.96 1.65 8.57
CA ARG A 46 -6.20 0.40 8.45
C ARG A 46 -6.07 -0.07 7.01
N LEU A 47 -7.12 0.06 6.20
CA LEU A 47 -7.06 -0.29 4.77
C LEU A 47 -6.09 0.64 4.03
N VAL A 48 -6.11 1.93 4.33
CA VAL A 48 -5.15 2.90 3.78
C VAL A 48 -3.72 2.57 4.23
N ALA A 49 -3.51 2.22 5.50
CA ALA A 49 -2.19 1.83 6.00
C ALA A 49 -1.63 0.59 5.28
N ILE A 50 -2.46 -0.39 4.92
CA ILE A 50 -2.05 -1.54 4.11
C ILE A 50 -1.48 -1.09 2.76
N ALA A 51 -2.18 -0.20 2.05
CA ALA A 51 -1.75 0.29 0.74
C ALA A 51 -0.44 1.10 0.83
N VAL A 52 -0.26 1.89 1.90
CA VAL A 52 0.97 2.64 2.16
C VAL A 52 2.17 1.71 2.40
N GLU A 53 2.03 0.72 3.28
CA GLU A 53 3.13 -0.21 3.55
C GLU A 53 3.46 -1.06 2.32
N TYR A 54 2.44 -1.46 1.57
CA TYR A 54 2.61 -2.15 0.29
C TYR A 54 3.45 -1.32 -0.70
N THR A 55 3.20 -0.01 -0.83
CA THR A 55 3.99 0.83 -1.74
C THR A 55 5.47 0.89 -1.35
N GLY A 56 5.80 0.80 -0.06
CA GLY A 56 7.19 0.69 0.37
C GLY A 56 7.85 -0.64 -0.02
N ILE A 57 7.09 -1.75 -0.03
CA ILE A 57 7.59 -3.04 -0.56
C ILE A 57 7.79 -2.95 -2.08
N HIS A 58 6.82 -2.37 -2.80
CA HIS A 58 6.91 -2.13 -4.25
C HIS A 58 8.19 -1.35 -4.62
N GLU A 59 8.47 -0.25 -3.92
CA GLU A 59 9.66 0.58 -4.17
C GLU A 59 10.96 -0.18 -3.93
N ALA A 60 11.04 -0.95 -2.84
CA ALA A 60 12.20 -1.78 -2.53
C ALA A 60 12.46 -2.83 -3.64
N LEU A 61 11.42 -3.55 -4.06
CA LEU A 61 11.53 -4.59 -5.09
C LEU A 61 11.85 -4.04 -6.47
N ALA A 62 11.33 -2.85 -6.81
CA ALA A 62 11.71 -2.14 -8.02
C ALA A 62 13.19 -1.70 -7.99
N GLY A 63 13.76 -1.49 -6.80
CA GLY A 63 15.16 -1.18 -6.57
C GLY A 63 16.10 -2.38 -6.42
N ASP A 64 15.61 -3.62 -6.59
CA ASP A 64 16.33 -4.88 -6.32
C ASP A 64 16.83 -5.00 -4.87
N THR A 65 16.06 -4.49 -3.90
CA THR A 65 16.39 -4.59 -2.48
C THR A 65 15.27 -5.25 -1.68
N VAL A 66 15.63 -5.92 -0.60
CA VAL A 66 14.71 -6.48 0.41
C VAL A 66 14.79 -5.73 1.74
N GLU A 67 15.50 -4.60 1.76
CA GLU A 67 15.63 -3.76 2.95
C GLU A 67 14.27 -3.30 3.46
N HIS A 68 14.03 -3.53 4.75
CA HIS A 68 12.76 -3.28 5.45
C HIS A 68 11.51 -4.00 4.90
N VAL A 69 11.63 -4.84 3.87
CA VAL A 69 10.47 -5.51 3.27
C VAL A 69 9.75 -6.41 4.28
N ASN A 70 10.49 -7.17 5.07
CA ASN A 70 9.93 -8.01 6.15
C ASN A 70 9.14 -7.18 7.17
N HIS A 71 9.69 -6.03 7.60
CA HIS A 71 9.04 -5.13 8.55
C HIS A 71 7.75 -4.54 7.98
N ARG A 72 7.78 -4.08 6.72
CA ARG A 72 6.59 -3.55 6.04
C ARG A 72 5.53 -4.62 5.85
N ALA A 73 5.92 -5.83 5.48
CA ALA A 73 5.00 -6.95 5.33
C ALA A 73 4.37 -7.35 6.67
N ALA A 74 5.13 -7.32 7.77
CA ALA A 74 4.60 -7.52 9.12
C ALA A 74 3.58 -6.42 9.49
N ALA A 75 3.85 -5.17 9.11
CA ALA A 75 2.92 -4.06 9.30
C ALA A 75 1.63 -4.23 8.46
N ILE A 76 1.72 -4.73 7.22
CA ILE A 76 0.55 -5.09 6.40
C ILE A 76 -0.27 -6.16 7.10
N ALA A 77 0.34 -7.26 7.53
CA ALA A 77 -0.35 -8.36 8.19
C ALA A 77 -1.06 -7.91 9.48
N LYS A 78 -0.40 -7.07 10.28
CA LYS A 78 -0.97 -6.48 11.50
C LYS A 78 -2.18 -5.58 11.20
N ASN A 79 -2.10 -4.74 10.17
CA ASN A 79 -3.22 -3.91 9.77
C ASN A 79 -4.38 -4.75 9.22
N ALA A 80 -4.08 -5.79 8.43
CA ALA A 80 -5.08 -6.71 7.90
C ALA A 80 -5.80 -7.46 9.04
N ASP A 81 -5.09 -7.92 10.07
CA ASP A 81 -5.69 -8.57 11.24
C ASP A 81 -6.65 -7.66 12.01
N ALA A 82 -6.23 -6.43 12.26
CA ALA A 82 -7.08 -5.50 12.96
C ALA A 82 -8.27 -5.03 12.11
N ALA A 83 -8.09 -4.90 10.79
CA ALA A 83 -9.18 -4.64 9.85
C ALA A 83 -10.18 -5.81 9.81
N LEU A 84 -9.70 -7.07 9.82
CA LEU A 84 -10.55 -8.26 9.91
C LEU A 84 -11.41 -8.22 11.17
N LYS A 85 -10.82 -7.94 12.34
CA LYS A 85 -11.56 -7.83 13.60
C LYS A 85 -12.68 -6.78 13.54
N LEU A 86 -12.44 -5.64 12.88
CA LEU A 86 -13.44 -4.60 12.71
C LEU A 86 -14.52 -4.99 11.70
N ALA A 87 -14.12 -5.53 10.55
CA ALA A 87 -15.03 -5.94 9.48
C ALA A 87 -15.96 -7.08 9.92
N SER A 88 -15.46 -8.04 10.71
CA SER A 88 -16.24 -9.16 11.24
C SER A 88 -17.34 -8.78 12.23
N LYS A 89 -17.45 -7.51 12.65
CA LYS A 89 -18.61 -7.02 13.41
C LYS A 89 -19.91 -7.04 12.59
N ASP A 90 -19.79 -6.99 11.26
CA ASP A 90 -20.90 -7.11 10.32
C ASP A 90 -20.46 -7.95 9.12
N VAL A 91 -20.43 -9.28 9.31
CA VAL A 91 -19.97 -10.24 8.30
C VAL A 91 -20.82 -10.18 7.04
N LYS A 92 -22.13 -9.97 7.17
CA LYS A 92 -23.04 -9.94 6.00
C LYS A 92 -22.71 -8.76 5.09
N ARG A 93 -22.36 -7.61 5.66
CA ARG A 93 -21.98 -6.43 4.88
C ARG A 93 -20.55 -6.51 4.33
N ASN A 94 -19.64 -7.16 5.06
CA ASN A 94 -18.20 -7.09 4.78
C ASN A 94 -17.61 -8.43 4.29
N ASP A 95 -18.43 -9.37 3.81
CA ASP A 95 -18.00 -10.71 3.38
C ASP A 95 -16.83 -10.66 2.39
N LYS A 96 -16.96 -9.90 1.31
CA LYS A 96 -15.91 -9.71 0.29
C LYS A 96 -14.67 -9.03 0.84
N LEU A 97 -14.85 -8.00 1.69
CA LEU A 97 -13.72 -7.34 2.34
C LEU A 97 -12.95 -8.31 3.24
N ILE A 98 -13.65 -9.16 3.99
CA ILE A 98 -13.05 -10.18 4.84
C ILE A 98 -12.24 -11.18 4.00
N GLU A 99 -12.76 -11.60 2.85
CA GLU A 99 -12.02 -12.45 1.90
C GLU A 99 -10.76 -11.75 1.36
N THR A 100 -10.88 -10.51 0.89
CA THR A 100 -9.75 -9.71 0.41
C THR A 100 -8.69 -9.53 1.49
N LEU A 101 -9.08 -9.21 2.73
CA LEU A 101 -8.14 -9.04 3.85
C LEU A 101 -7.41 -10.32 4.21
N LYS A 102 -8.07 -11.49 4.13
CA LYS A 102 -7.39 -12.80 4.29
C LYS A 102 -6.37 -13.04 3.17
N ALA A 103 -6.74 -12.72 1.93
CA ALA A 103 -5.87 -12.83 0.76
C ALA A 103 -4.68 -11.86 0.79
N VAL A 104 -4.81 -10.70 1.44
CA VAL A 104 -3.70 -9.78 1.73
C VAL A 104 -2.81 -10.35 2.84
N LYS A 105 -3.41 -10.78 3.96
CA LYS A 105 -2.68 -11.19 5.17
C LYS A 105 -1.76 -12.39 4.92
N MET A 106 -2.21 -13.40 4.18
CA MET A 106 -1.46 -14.64 3.98
C MET A 106 -0.09 -14.42 3.31
N PRO A 107 0.02 -13.81 2.11
CA PRO A 107 1.32 -13.54 1.49
C PRO A 107 2.12 -12.49 2.25
N ALA A 108 1.47 -11.53 2.93
CA ALA A 108 2.17 -10.59 3.80
C ALA A 108 2.89 -11.32 4.96
N ASN A 109 2.26 -12.31 5.58
CA ASN A 109 2.91 -13.15 6.59
C ASN A 109 4.08 -13.95 6.02
N SER A 110 3.94 -14.51 4.80
CA SER A 110 5.04 -15.22 4.13
C SER A 110 6.25 -14.30 3.90
N ILE A 111 6.02 -13.08 3.42
CA ILE A 111 7.09 -12.08 3.18
C ILE A 111 7.69 -11.58 4.50
N ALA A 112 6.88 -11.44 5.56
CA ALA A 112 7.33 -11.00 6.87
C ALA A 112 8.26 -12.00 7.56
N SER A 113 8.23 -13.28 7.18
CA SER A 113 9.12 -14.29 7.73
C SER A 113 10.58 -13.93 7.43
N GLU A 114 11.41 -13.87 8.48
CA GLU A 114 12.79 -13.45 8.35
C GLU A 114 13.63 -14.53 7.67
N LYS A 115 14.43 -14.13 6.67
CA LYS A 115 15.25 -14.93 5.72
C LYS A 115 14.57 -15.33 4.40
N THR A 116 14.10 -14.35 3.65
CA THR A 116 13.65 -14.52 2.25
C THR A 116 14.64 -13.85 1.29
N THR A 117 14.99 -14.53 0.19
CA THR A 117 15.78 -13.92 -0.89
C THR A 117 14.92 -12.95 -1.70
N LEU A 118 15.54 -12.10 -2.54
CA LEU A 118 14.81 -11.21 -3.44
C LEU A 118 13.79 -11.96 -4.31
N ASN A 119 14.14 -13.17 -4.78
CA ASN A 119 13.26 -13.99 -5.59
C ASN A 119 12.10 -14.55 -4.76
N ASP A 120 12.36 -15.06 -3.55
CA ASP A 120 11.30 -15.56 -2.66
C ASP A 120 10.28 -14.47 -2.31
N VAL A 121 10.77 -13.24 -2.08
CA VAL A 121 9.91 -12.09 -1.84
C VAL A 121 9.07 -11.76 -3.08
N ARG A 122 9.66 -11.75 -4.27
CA ARG A 122 8.94 -11.49 -5.54
C ARG A 122 7.85 -12.52 -5.81
N ASP A 123 8.11 -13.79 -5.55
CA ASP A 123 7.14 -14.87 -5.74
C ASP A 123 5.91 -14.67 -4.85
N ASN A 124 6.12 -14.35 -3.57
CA ASN A 124 5.03 -14.02 -2.66
C ASN A 124 4.39 -12.66 -2.97
N PHE A 125 5.15 -11.72 -3.52
CA PHE A 125 4.67 -10.39 -3.88
C PHE A 125 3.59 -10.45 -4.96
N PHE A 126 3.61 -11.40 -5.90
CA PHE A 126 2.51 -11.57 -6.87
C PHE A 126 1.16 -11.71 -6.18
N ALA A 127 1.05 -12.63 -5.22
CA ALA A 127 -0.19 -12.86 -4.48
C ALA A 127 -0.59 -11.65 -3.61
N LEU A 128 0.38 -11.02 -2.95
CA LEU A 128 0.13 -9.80 -2.18
C LEU A 128 -0.38 -8.67 -3.07
N SER A 129 0.24 -8.50 -4.24
CA SER A 129 -0.04 -7.44 -5.19
C SER A 129 -1.44 -7.56 -5.79
N ASP A 130 -1.83 -8.75 -6.23
CA ASP A 130 -3.20 -9.02 -6.71
C ASP A 130 -4.24 -8.68 -5.62
N ALA A 131 -4.00 -9.09 -4.37
CA ALA A 131 -4.91 -8.85 -3.27
C ALA A 131 -4.99 -7.37 -2.86
N VAL A 132 -3.87 -6.63 -2.92
CA VAL A 132 -3.85 -5.19 -2.62
C VAL A 132 -4.47 -4.37 -3.75
N VAL A 133 -4.28 -4.76 -5.02
CA VAL A 133 -5.00 -4.14 -6.15
C VAL A 133 -6.51 -4.28 -5.96
N GLU A 134 -6.99 -5.47 -5.58
CA GLU A 134 -8.40 -5.71 -5.23
C GLU A 134 -8.87 -4.82 -4.06
N LEU A 135 -8.06 -4.74 -2.99
CA LEU A 135 -8.34 -3.90 -1.83
C LEU A 135 -8.49 -2.42 -2.19
N VAL A 136 -7.54 -1.87 -2.95
CA VAL A 136 -7.55 -0.46 -3.34
C VAL A 136 -8.72 -0.14 -4.26
N LYS A 137 -9.03 -1.02 -5.22
CA LYS A 137 -10.08 -0.76 -6.19
C LYS A 137 -11.48 -0.85 -5.63
N ASN A 138 -11.73 -1.84 -4.76
CA ASN A 138 -13.09 -2.21 -4.39
C ASN A 138 -13.46 -1.86 -2.94
N HIS A 139 -12.47 -1.58 -2.09
CA HIS A 139 -12.71 -1.42 -0.64
C HIS A 139 -12.19 -0.11 -0.06
N LEU A 140 -11.30 0.62 -0.74
CA LEU A 140 -10.95 1.98 -0.34
C LEU A 140 -12.01 2.98 -0.80
N PRO A 141 -12.27 4.04 -0.02
CA PRO A 141 -13.06 5.17 -0.50
C PRO A 141 -12.42 5.79 -1.74
N GLU A 142 -13.25 6.29 -2.65
CA GLU A 142 -12.84 6.84 -3.95
C GLU A 142 -11.67 7.84 -3.84
N LYS A 143 -11.74 8.79 -2.90
CA LYS A 143 -10.67 9.78 -2.66
C LYS A 143 -9.34 9.16 -2.23
N ALA A 144 -9.37 8.06 -1.49
CA ALA A 144 -8.17 7.35 -1.08
C ALA A 144 -7.63 6.47 -2.21
N ALA A 145 -8.52 5.78 -2.93
CA ALA A 145 -8.19 4.95 -4.08
C ALA A 145 -7.56 5.76 -5.23
N ALA A 146 -8.04 6.99 -5.48
CA ALA A 146 -7.56 7.88 -6.55
C ALA A 146 -6.08 8.30 -6.41
N LYS A 147 -5.43 8.00 -5.28
CA LYS A 147 -3.99 8.23 -5.08
C LYS A 147 -3.10 7.19 -5.75
N TYR A 148 -3.69 6.10 -6.24
CA TYR A 148 -2.98 4.94 -6.75
C TYR A 148 -3.36 4.66 -8.20
N ASN A 149 -2.34 4.54 -9.03
CA ASN A 149 -2.44 4.03 -10.38
C ASN A 149 -2.20 2.52 -10.36
N VAL A 150 -2.98 1.78 -11.14
CA VAL A 150 -2.76 0.34 -11.34
C VAL A 150 -1.93 0.14 -12.60
N PHE A 151 -0.95 -0.75 -12.54
CA PHE A 151 -0.09 -1.10 -13.64
C PHE A 151 -0.14 -2.60 -13.90
N TYR A 152 0.24 -2.99 -15.11
CA TYR A 152 0.36 -4.38 -15.53
C TYR A 152 1.64 -4.62 -16.33
N CYS A 153 2.33 -5.71 -16.04
CA CYS A 153 3.50 -6.17 -16.78
C CYS A 153 3.13 -7.43 -17.58
N PRO A 154 3.15 -7.40 -18.93
CA PRO A 154 2.80 -8.57 -19.75
C PRO A 154 3.84 -9.69 -19.70
N MET A 155 5.10 -9.39 -19.35
CA MET A 155 6.16 -10.40 -19.21
C MET A 155 6.00 -11.20 -17.91
N ALA A 156 5.83 -10.48 -16.79
CA ALA A 156 5.59 -11.07 -15.48
C ALA A 156 4.15 -11.61 -15.32
N LYS A 157 3.19 -11.09 -16.10
CA LYS A 157 1.75 -11.30 -15.95
C LYS A 157 1.23 -10.93 -14.56
N GLY A 158 1.75 -9.84 -14.01
CA GLY A 158 1.42 -9.33 -12.68
C GLY A 158 0.92 -7.89 -12.70
N TYR A 159 0.02 -7.58 -11.76
CA TYR A 159 -0.51 -6.23 -11.53
C TYR A 159 0.11 -5.63 -10.28
N TRP A 160 0.35 -4.33 -10.26
CA TRP A 160 0.74 -3.61 -9.04
C TRP A 160 0.09 -2.23 -8.96
N ILE A 161 0.15 -1.61 -7.79
CA ILE A 161 -0.20 -0.20 -7.61
C ILE A 161 1.03 0.65 -7.32
N GLN A 162 1.01 1.90 -7.75
CA GLN A 162 1.99 2.93 -7.35
C GLN A 162 1.34 4.32 -7.40
N THR A 163 1.93 5.32 -6.75
CA THR A 163 1.33 6.64 -6.55
C THR A 163 1.62 7.67 -7.66
N ASP A 164 2.53 7.35 -8.58
CA ASP A 164 2.88 8.21 -9.71
C ASP A 164 2.87 7.45 -11.03
N ASP A 165 3.04 8.17 -12.14
CA ASP A 165 2.99 7.60 -13.49
C ASP A 165 4.33 7.03 -13.98
N LYS A 166 5.41 7.15 -13.22
CA LYS A 166 6.74 6.66 -13.63
C LYS A 166 6.82 5.17 -13.33
N THR A 167 6.50 4.32 -14.30
CA THR A 167 6.54 2.85 -14.19
C THR A 167 7.80 2.37 -13.46
N ARG A 168 7.61 1.64 -12.36
CA ARG A 168 8.68 0.98 -11.59
C ARG A 168 8.27 -0.47 -11.37
N ASN A 169 8.78 -1.36 -12.20
CA ASN A 169 8.39 -2.77 -12.19
C ASN A 169 8.99 -3.51 -10.97
N PRO A 170 8.18 -3.99 -10.00
CA PRO A 170 8.69 -4.68 -8.81
C PRO A 170 9.13 -6.13 -9.10
N TYR A 171 8.64 -6.73 -10.19
CA TYR A 171 8.90 -8.14 -10.54
C TYR A 171 10.28 -8.35 -11.18
N HIS A 172 10.75 -7.35 -11.92
CA HIS A 172 12.03 -7.42 -12.63
C HIS A 172 13.04 -6.36 -12.20
N GLY A 173 12.68 -5.48 -11.26
CA GLY A 173 13.60 -4.51 -10.69
C GLY A 173 14.31 -3.65 -11.73
N LYS A 174 15.62 -3.44 -11.57
CA LYS A 174 16.42 -2.57 -12.45
C LYS A 174 16.56 -3.13 -13.87
N GLU A 175 16.49 -4.45 -14.04
CA GLU A 175 16.67 -5.10 -15.36
C GLU A 175 15.57 -4.66 -16.35
N MET A 176 14.33 -4.55 -15.87
CA MET A 176 13.18 -4.14 -16.69
C MET A 176 12.30 -3.13 -15.96
N LEU A 177 12.92 -2.12 -15.34
CA LEU A 177 12.24 -1.16 -14.47
C LEU A 177 11.04 -0.47 -15.14
N ARG A 178 11.13 -0.24 -16.45
CA ARG A 178 10.11 0.45 -17.26
C ARG A 178 9.14 -0.50 -17.98
N CYS A 179 9.27 -1.81 -17.78
CA CYS A 179 8.35 -2.78 -18.36
C CYS A 179 7.00 -2.75 -17.64
N GLY A 180 5.96 -2.36 -18.36
CA GLY A 180 4.58 -2.37 -17.91
C GLY A 180 3.83 -1.11 -18.33
N ARG A 181 2.51 -1.17 -18.24
CA ARG A 181 1.61 -0.08 -18.64
C ARG A 181 0.60 0.21 -17.54
N THR A 182 0.17 1.46 -17.44
CA THR A 182 -0.97 1.83 -16.61
C THR A 182 -2.24 1.16 -17.16
N ILE A 183 -3.08 0.66 -16.26
CA ILE A 183 -4.42 0.15 -16.54
C ILE A 183 -5.40 1.21 -16.06
N ASP A 184 -6.07 1.85 -17.00
CA ASP A 184 -7.21 2.71 -16.69
C ASP A 184 -8.48 1.88 -16.82
N TYR A 185 -8.91 1.28 -15.71
CA TYR A 185 -10.11 0.44 -15.70
C TYR A 185 -11.35 1.25 -16.13
N ALA A 186 -11.48 2.52 -15.74
CA ALA A 186 -12.66 3.29 -16.11
C ALA A 186 -12.72 3.50 -17.63
N LYS A 187 -11.59 3.83 -18.26
CA LYS A 187 -11.50 3.95 -19.72
C LYS A 187 -11.62 2.61 -20.45
N GLU A 188 -11.01 1.55 -19.92
CA GLU A 188 -11.09 0.20 -20.51
C GLU A 188 -12.49 -0.43 -20.28
N CYS A 189 -13.29 0.08 -19.34
CA CYS A 189 -14.63 -0.39 -18.99
C CYS A 189 -15.79 0.53 -19.39
N ALA A 190 -15.50 1.71 -19.95
CA ALA A 190 -16.51 2.71 -20.33
C ALA A 190 -17.55 2.20 -21.35
N ASN A 191 -17.26 1.09 -22.04
CA ASN A 191 -18.13 0.52 -23.07
C ASN A 191 -18.97 -0.69 -22.59
N CYS A 192 -19.11 -0.91 -21.27
CA CYS A 192 -19.46 -2.23 -20.74
C CYS A 192 -20.65 -2.34 -19.76
N ASP A 193 -21.61 -1.42 -19.73
CA ASP A 193 -22.80 -1.51 -18.84
C ASP A 193 -22.50 -1.91 -17.37
N GLY A 194 -21.31 -1.55 -16.87
CA GLY A 194 -20.83 -1.94 -15.55
C GLY A 194 -20.31 -3.38 -15.39
N LYS A 195 -20.30 -4.21 -16.44
CA LYS A 195 -19.76 -5.58 -16.46
C LYS A 195 -18.40 -5.64 -17.13
N CYS A 196 -17.37 -5.42 -16.34
CA CYS A 196 -16.00 -5.42 -16.83
C CYS A 196 -15.16 -6.50 -16.16
N ALA A 197 -14.49 -7.32 -16.96
CA ALA A 197 -13.52 -8.31 -16.49
C ALA A 197 -12.15 -8.01 -17.10
N CYS A 198 -11.10 -8.29 -16.36
CA CYS A 198 -9.73 -8.10 -16.83
C CYS A 198 -9.03 -9.44 -16.94
N GLU A 199 -8.51 -9.71 -18.13
CA GLU A 199 -7.76 -10.93 -18.37
C GLU A 199 -6.43 -10.89 -17.63
N LYS A 200 -6.26 -11.76 -16.64
CA LYS A 200 -5.02 -11.88 -15.86
C LYS A 200 -3.75 -12.04 -16.74
N LYS A 201 -3.88 -12.71 -17.89
CA LYS A 201 -2.75 -13.04 -18.79
C LYS A 201 -2.28 -11.91 -19.71
N THR A 202 -3.14 -10.93 -19.99
CA THR A 202 -2.82 -9.88 -20.96
C THR A 202 -3.00 -8.48 -20.39
N GLY A 203 -3.62 -8.35 -19.21
CA GLY A 203 -3.94 -7.05 -18.62
C GLY A 203 -5.08 -6.33 -19.34
N LYS A 204 -5.68 -6.93 -20.38
CA LYS A 204 -6.77 -6.31 -21.13
C LYS A 204 -8.05 -6.36 -20.31
N CYS A 205 -8.65 -5.20 -20.06
CA CYS A 205 -9.96 -5.09 -19.47
C CYS A 205 -11.03 -4.85 -20.54
N GLY A 206 -12.21 -5.44 -20.35
CA GLY A 206 -13.36 -5.25 -21.25
C GLY A 206 -14.59 -6.05 -20.82
N CYS A 207 -15.66 -5.92 -21.59
CA CYS A 207 -16.91 -6.64 -21.38
C CYS A 207 -16.80 -8.01 -22.04
N GLU A 208 -17.06 -9.07 -21.28
CA GLU A 208 -17.15 -10.46 -21.76
C GLU A 208 -15.82 -11.07 -22.29
N PHE A 209 -15.01 -11.64 -21.39
CA PHE A 209 -13.88 -12.49 -21.78
C PHE A 209 -14.38 -13.93 -22.06
N LYS A 210 -14.90 -14.20 -23.27
CA LYS A 210 -15.04 -15.59 -23.75
C LYS A 210 -13.64 -16.15 -23.98
N GLY A 211 -13.12 -16.83 -22.96
CA GLY A 211 -11.80 -17.43 -22.99
C GLY A 211 -11.62 -18.33 -24.20
N SER A 212 -10.53 -18.09 -24.95
CA SER A 212 -9.83 -19.07 -25.79
C SER A 212 -10.73 -19.98 -26.63
N ASN A 213 -10.93 -19.61 -27.90
CA ASN A 213 -11.31 -20.55 -28.94
C ASN A 213 -10.26 -21.67 -28.95
N LYS A 214 -10.57 -22.80 -28.30
CA LYS A 214 -9.82 -24.03 -28.45
C LYS A 214 -10.03 -24.44 -29.89
N ASN A 215 -8.96 -24.43 -30.69
CA ASN A 215 -8.85 -25.30 -31.85
C ASN A 215 -9.21 -26.72 -31.38
N LYS A 216 -10.44 -27.13 -31.63
CA LYS A 216 -10.84 -28.52 -31.73
C LYS A 216 -11.12 -28.74 -33.21
N ASN A 217 -10.26 -29.55 -33.81
CA ASN A 217 -10.54 -30.23 -35.06
C ASN A 217 -11.94 -30.85 -34.96
N GLU A 218 -12.86 -30.40 -35.79
CA GLU A 218 -14.02 -31.20 -36.18
C GLU A 218 -13.98 -31.33 -37.70
N HIS A 219 -13.51 -32.50 -38.07
CA HIS A 219 -13.42 -33.05 -39.40
C HIS A 219 -14.78 -33.69 -39.70
N GLU A 220 -15.81 -32.92 -40.02
CA GLU A 220 -17.10 -33.50 -40.48
C GLU A 220 -17.69 -32.65 -41.60
N GLY A 221 -17.27 -32.94 -42.84
CA GLY A 221 -17.99 -32.57 -44.04
C GLY A 221 -18.84 -33.77 -44.50
N HIS A 222 -20.03 -33.93 -43.92
CA HIS A 222 -21.03 -34.89 -44.36
C HIS A 222 -22.01 -34.22 -45.34
N GLY A 223 -22.15 -34.82 -46.52
CA GLY A 223 -23.40 -34.96 -47.26
C GLY A 223 -24.09 -33.68 -47.77
N MET A 224 -23.77 -33.28 -49.01
CA MET A 224 -24.73 -32.54 -49.84
C MET A 224 -25.62 -33.53 -50.58
N GLY A 225 -26.92 -33.50 -50.28
CA GLY A 225 -27.97 -34.20 -51.00
C GLY A 225 -29.10 -33.25 -51.38
N HIS A 226 -29.24 -33.05 -52.70
CA HIS A 226 -30.47 -32.78 -53.46
C HIS A 226 -31.31 -31.53 -53.14
N SER A 227 -31.46 -30.63 -54.12
CA SER A 227 -32.68 -30.55 -54.95
C SER A 227 -32.59 -29.41 -55.99
N HIS A 228 -33.06 -29.74 -57.20
CA HIS A 228 -33.27 -28.94 -58.44
C HIS A 228 -32.11 -28.82 -59.42
#